data_AF-A0A817P5U6-F1
#
_entry.id   AF-A0A817P5U6-F1
#
_cell.length_a   1.000
_cell.length_b   1.000
_cell.length_c   1.000
_cell.angle_alpha   90.00
_cell.angle_beta   90.00
_cell.angle_gamma   90.00
#
_symmetry.space_group_name_H-M   'P 1'
#
loop_
_entity.id
_entity.type
_entity.pdbx_description
1 polymer ?
#
loop_
_entity_poly.entity_id
_entity_poly.type
_entity_poly.pdbx_seq_one_letter_code
_entity_poly.pdbx_strand_id
1 'polypeptide(L)'
;VIVSKGYHSGGASYVLSRESLRRFYEAHKDSTSNCRKDGGSEDVEIANCLRTKGVYPGKSLDKQNRELFHPLPFVEHFLGSFPDWLATYAENPLRSHYDCCSDETISFHYVKPEEQYLMDFLLYRTHPKPNII
;
A
#
# COMPACT_ATOMS: atom_id res chain seq x y z
N VAL A 1 1.46 -5.94 18.05
CA VAL A 1 2.23 -5.13 17.09
C VAL A 1 3.25 -6.05 16.42
N ILE A 2 3.12 -6.31 15.12
CA ILE A 2 4.02 -7.22 14.38
C ILE A 2 5.38 -6.55 14.18
N VAL A 3 5.37 -5.24 13.96
CA VAL A 3 6.53 -4.45 13.55
C VAL A 3 6.53 -3.11 14.26
N SER A 4 7.63 -2.76 14.95
CA SER A 4 7.74 -1.46 15.61
C SER A 4 7.68 -0.32 14.58
N LYS A 5 6.84 0.69 14.85
CA LYS A 5 6.49 1.78 13.91
C LYS A 5 5.85 1.31 12.59
N GLY A 6 5.19 0.14 12.61
CA GLY A 6 4.37 -0.33 11.51
C GLY A 6 5.14 -0.87 10.30
N TYR A 7 4.37 -1.29 9.30
CA TYR A 7 4.81 -1.74 7.98
C TYR A 7 3.68 -1.47 6.98
N HIS A 8 3.99 -1.41 5.69
CA HIS A 8 2.97 -1.34 4.64
C HIS A 8 2.62 -2.76 4.18
N SER A 9 1.33 -3.10 4.12
CA SER A 9 0.88 -4.41 3.66
C SER A 9 1.28 -4.65 2.20
N GLY A 10 1.83 -5.83 1.91
CA GLY A 10 2.32 -6.15 0.57
C GLY A 10 1.23 -6.30 -0.49
N GLY A 11 0.01 -6.70 -0.11
CA GLY A 11 -1.07 -6.98 -1.06
C GLY A 11 -1.45 -5.75 -1.90
N ALA A 12 -1.62 -4.59 -1.26
CA ALA A 12 -1.90 -3.35 -1.97
C ALA A 12 -0.67 -2.75 -2.66
N SER A 13 0.52 -3.34 -2.49
CA SER A 13 1.82 -2.76 -2.82
C SER A 13 2.25 -1.61 -1.89
N TYR A 14 3.52 -1.22 -2.04
CA TYR A 14 4.14 -0.05 -1.40
C TYR A 14 5.18 0.54 -2.36
N VAL A 15 5.44 1.83 -2.20
CA VAL A 15 6.40 2.56 -3.03
C VAL A 15 7.63 2.91 -2.22
N LEU A 16 8.80 2.62 -2.78
CA LEU A 16 10.09 3.01 -2.21
C LEU A 16 10.68 4.16 -3.02
N SER A 17 11.09 5.21 -2.33
CA SER A 17 11.94 6.23 -2.95
C SER A 17 13.26 5.60 -3.41
N ARG A 18 13.94 6.24 -4.38
CA ARG A 18 15.27 5.81 -4.83
C ARG A 18 16.25 5.66 -3.65
N GLU A 19 16.17 6.56 -2.69
CA GLU A 19 17.02 6.54 -1.50
C GLU A 19 16.65 5.41 -0.53
N SER A 20 15.35 5.14 -0.34
CA SER A 20 14.88 4.02 0.47
C SER A 20 15.36 2.69 -0.12
N LEU A 21 15.28 2.53 -1.44
CA LEU A 21 15.76 1.33 -2.13
C LEU A 21 17.29 1.18 -2.01
N ARG A 22 18.06 2.27 -2.13
CA ARG A 22 19.51 2.26 -1.92
C ARG A 22 19.85 1.79 -0.50
N ARG A 23 19.18 2.31 0.52
CA ARG A 23 19.38 1.91 1.92
C ARG A 23 18.94 0.47 2.19
N PHE A 24 17.86 0.01 1.57
CA PHE A 24 17.44 -1.39 1.65
C PHE A 24 18.53 -2.34 1.15
N TYR A 25 19.18 -2.00 0.04
CA TYR A 25 20.33 -2.74 -0.47
C TYR A 25 21.54 -2.69 0.48
N GLU A 26 21.85 -1.53 1.06
CA GLU A 26 22.92 -1.38 2.04
C GLU A 26 22.66 -2.18 3.32
N ALA A 27 21.41 -2.28 3.75
CA ALA A 27 21.01 -3.11 4.89
C ALA A 27 21.28 -4.60 4.63
N HIS A 28 21.04 -5.08 3.41
CA HIS A 28 21.38 -6.46 3.04
C HIS A 28 22.87 -6.77 2.97
N LYS A 29 23.72 -5.74 2.82
CA LYS A 29 25.19 -5.87 2.86
C LYS A 29 25.77 -5.78 4.27
N ASP A 30 25.00 -5.24 5.20
CA ASP A 30 25.42 -5.04 6.57
C ASP A 30 25.08 -6.27 7.41
N SER A 31 26.12 -6.98 7.86
CA SER A 31 25.98 -8.19 8.68
C SER A 31 25.30 -7.94 10.02
N THR A 32 25.25 -6.69 10.50
CA THR A 32 24.58 -6.33 11.75
C THR A 32 23.08 -6.09 11.59
N SER A 33 22.62 -5.84 10.35
CA SER A 33 21.21 -5.53 10.07
C SER A 33 20.29 -6.76 10.14
N ASN A 34 20.84 -7.99 10.10
CA ASN A 34 20.10 -9.26 10.22
C ASN A 34 18.84 -9.33 9.33
N CYS A 35 18.90 -8.77 8.11
CA CYS A 35 17.78 -8.81 7.17
C CYS A 35 17.52 -10.26 6.73
N ARG A 36 16.34 -10.78 7.09
CA ARG A 36 15.87 -12.12 6.71
C ARG A 36 15.57 -12.16 5.21
N LYS A 37 15.95 -13.25 4.55
CA LYS A 37 15.76 -13.44 3.10
C LYS A 37 14.64 -14.43 2.75
N ASP A 38 14.25 -15.29 3.68
CA ASP A 38 13.29 -16.36 3.47
C ASP A 38 12.49 -16.70 4.74
N GLY A 39 11.35 -17.38 4.57
CA GLY A 39 10.52 -17.90 5.67
C GLY A 39 9.82 -16.85 6.54
N GLY A 40 9.80 -15.57 6.14
CA GLY A 40 9.08 -14.48 6.79
C GLY A 40 7.96 -13.91 5.91
N SER A 41 7.14 -13.02 6.47
CA SER A 41 6.22 -12.18 5.67
C SER A 41 7.03 -11.06 5.03
N GLU A 42 7.06 -11.02 3.70
CA GLU A 42 7.97 -10.17 2.94
C GLU A 42 7.81 -8.67 3.25
N ASP A 43 6.57 -8.22 3.43
CA ASP A 43 6.22 -6.85 3.76
C ASP A 43 6.73 -6.42 5.17
N VAL A 44 6.61 -7.34 6.13
CA VAL A 44 7.18 -7.21 7.47
C VAL A 44 8.71 -7.16 7.42
N GLU A 45 9.33 -8.07 6.67
CA GLU A 45 10.80 -8.16 6.59
C GLU A 45 11.42 -6.97 5.85
N ILE A 46 10.75 -6.43 4.83
CA ILE A 46 11.18 -5.18 4.19
C ILE A 46 11.19 -4.04 5.20
N ALA A 47 10.13 -3.90 5.99
CA ALA A 47 10.08 -2.88 7.03
C ALA A 47 11.17 -3.10 8.10
N ASN A 48 11.40 -4.36 8.52
CA ASN A 48 12.45 -4.75 9.48
C ASN A 48 13.83 -4.36 8.98
N CYS A 49 14.11 -4.61 7.71
CA CYS A 49 15.41 -4.32 7.12
C CYS A 49 15.61 -2.81 6.93
N LEU A 50 14.63 -2.09 6.39
CA LEU A 50 14.68 -0.65 6.15
C LEU A 50 14.93 0.16 7.43
N ARG A 51 14.34 -0.24 8.56
CA ARG A 51 14.52 0.50 9.82
C ARG A 51 15.94 0.42 10.38
N THR A 52 16.72 -0.60 10.04
CA THR A 52 18.14 -0.67 10.44
C THR A 52 18.95 0.49 9.84
N LYS A 53 18.42 1.09 8.77
CA LYS A 53 18.96 2.29 8.09
C LYS A 53 18.11 3.53 8.33
N GLY A 54 17.29 3.53 9.39
CA GLY A 54 16.47 4.66 9.81
C GLY A 54 15.35 5.02 8.84
N VAL A 55 14.90 4.09 8.00
CA VAL A 55 13.76 4.29 7.08
C VAL A 55 12.52 3.65 7.70
N TYR A 56 11.43 4.42 7.77
CA TYR A 56 10.16 4.00 8.35
C TYR A 56 9.02 4.22 7.34
N PRO A 57 7.89 3.48 7.48
CA PRO A 57 6.69 3.73 6.69
C PRO A 57 6.22 5.18 6.82
N GLY A 58 5.79 5.75 5.70
CA GLY A 58 5.13 7.06 5.67
C GLY A 58 3.61 6.91 5.73
N LYS A 59 2.87 8.00 5.85
CA LYS A 59 1.42 7.96 5.67
C LYS A 59 1.08 8.05 4.19
N SER A 60 0.27 7.12 3.70
CA SER A 60 -0.19 7.09 2.31
C SER A 60 -1.62 7.62 2.22
N LEU A 61 -1.77 8.91 2.54
CA LEU A 61 -3.06 9.59 2.62
C LEU A 61 -3.15 10.75 1.63
N ASP A 62 -4.35 11.00 1.12
CA ASP A 62 -4.65 12.21 0.35
C ASP A 62 -4.85 13.44 1.24
N LYS A 63 -5.18 14.58 0.62
CA LYS A 63 -5.43 15.86 1.32
C LYS A 63 -6.64 15.84 2.25
N GLN A 64 -7.55 14.87 2.09
CA GLN A 64 -8.73 14.65 2.93
C GLN A 64 -8.51 13.53 3.97
N ASN A 65 -7.28 13.03 4.10
CA ASN A 65 -6.91 11.89 4.95
C ASN A 65 -7.62 10.58 4.57
N ARG A 66 -7.85 10.35 3.27
CA ARG A 66 -8.33 9.06 2.72
C ARG A 66 -7.15 8.24 2.24
N GLU A 67 -7.27 6.91 2.34
CA GLU A 67 -6.22 5.97 1.95
C GLU A 67 -5.95 5.97 0.44
N LEU A 68 -4.67 5.85 0.08
CA LEU A 68 -4.22 5.73 -1.32
C LEU A 68 -3.99 4.26 -1.75
N PHE A 69 -3.70 3.36 -0.81
CA PHE A 69 -3.41 1.94 -1.07
C PHE A 69 -4.38 1.08 -0.25
N HIS A 70 -5.06 0.16 -0.92
CA HIS A 70 -6.20 -0.55 -0.33
C HIS A 70 -5.95 -2.06 -0.27
N PRO A 71 -5.83 -2.68 0.91
CA PRO A 71 -5.45 -4.11 1.03
C PRO A 71 -6.59 -5.09 0.76
N LEU A 72 -7.75 -4.60 0.29
CA LEU A 72 -8.95 -5.35 -0.05
C LEU A 72 -9.50 -4.85 -1.40
N PRO A 73 -10.42 -5.58 -2.05
CA PRO A 73 -11.12 -5.10 -3.24
C PRO A 73 -11.88 -3.79 -2.96
N PHE A 74 -12.09 -2.99 -4.01
CA PHE A 74 -12.88 -1.76 -3.94
C PHE A 74 -14.24 -1.96 -3.26
N VAL A 75 -14.95 -3.04 -3.61
CA VAL A 75 -16.30 -3.33 -3.10
C VAL A 75 -16.31 -3.48 -1.58
N GLU A 76 -15.29 -4.12 -0.98
CA GLU A 76 -15.22 -4.30 0.48
C GLU A 76 -14.96 -2.97 1.20
N HIS A 77 -14.06 -2.14 0.65
CA HIS A 77 -13.82 -0.78 1.15
C HIS A 77 -15.06 0.10 1.04
N PHE A 78 -15.73 0.08 -0.11
CA PHE A 78 -16.92 0.86 -0.35
C PHE A 78 -18.08 0.45 0.56
N LEU A 79 -18.32 -0.85 0.72
CA LEU A 79 -19.39 -1.36 1.59
C LEU A 79 -19.04 -1.34 3.08
N GLY A 80 -17.77 -1.13 3.44
CA GLY A 80 -17.29 -1.20 4.83
C GLY A 80 -17.26 -2.62 5.39
N SER A 81 -17.10 -3.63 4.54
CA SER A 81 -17.03 -5.05 4.90
C SER A 81 -15.61 -5.43 5.32
N PHE A 82 -15.10 -4.83 6.39
CA PHE A 82 -13.73 -5.03 6.83
C PHE A 82 -13.55 -6.31 7.66
N PRO A 83 -12.53 -7.14 7.37
CA PRO A 83 -12.18 -8.26 8.24
C PRO A 83 -11.49 -7.76 9.52
N ASP A 84 -11.66 -8.49 10.63
CA ASP A 84 -11.16 -8.12 11.97
C ASP A 84 -9.66 -7.81 12.01
N TRP A 85 -8.87 -8.51 11.18
CA TRP A 85 -7.43 -8.28 11.12
C TRP A 85 -7.12 -6.86 10.62
N LEU A 86 -7.89 -6.32 9.68
CA LEU A 86 -7.65 -4.98 9.15
C LEU A 86 -7.96 -3.94 10.23
N ALA A 87 -9.05 -4.10 10.97
CA ALA A 87 -9.36 -3.24 12.12
C ALA A 87 -8.30 -3.31 13.24
N THR A 88 -7.62 -4.45 13.38
CA THR A 88 -6.55 -4.64 14.37
C THR A 88 -5.24 -3.99 13.96
N TYR A 89 -4.92 -3.98 12.66
CA TYR A 89 -3.62 -3.55 12.15
C TYR A 89 -3.61 -2.18 11.48
N ALA A 90 -4.77 -1.62 11.12
CA ALA A 90 -4.85 -0.31 10.49
C ALA A 90 -4.34 0.79 11.44
N GLU A 91 -3.45 1.64 10.93
CA GLU A 91 -2.99 2.84 11.64
C GLU A 91 -4.04 3.96 11.59
N ASN A 92 -4.76 4.07 10.48
CA ASN A 92 -5.76 5.10 10.24
C ASN A 92 -7.19 4.56 10.44
N PRO A 93 -8.17 5.43 10.72
CA PRO A 93 -9.57 5.02 10.81
C PRO A 93 -10.06 4.39 9.52
N LEU A 94 -10.74 3.24 9.63
CA LEU A 94 -11.41 2.60 8.52
C LEU A 94 -12.62 3.44 8.10
N ARG A 95 -12.64 3.85 6.84
CA ARG A 95 -13.71 4.65 6.23
C ARG A 95 -14.39 3.83 5.14
N SER A 96 -15.68 4.05 4.92
CA SER A 96 -16.46 3.36 3.88
C SER A 96 -17.17 4.35 2.97
N HIS A 97 -17.90 3.84 1.97
CA HIS A 97 -18.64 4.61 0.97
C HIS A 97 -17.68 5.56 0.23
N TYR A 98 -18.13 6.78 -0.07
CA TYR A 98 -17.31 7.77 -0.80
C TYR A 98 -16.09 8.29 -0.01
N ASP A 99 -16.03 8.02 1.30
CA ASP A 99 -14.89 8.38 2.14
C ASP A 99 -13.86 7.26 2.27
N CYS A 100 -14.14 6.04 1.77
CA CYS A 100 -13.18 4.92 1.83
C CYS A 100 -11.89 5.22 1.10
N CYS A 101 -12.02 5.92 -0.03
CA CYS A 101 -11.06 5.81 -1.10
C CYS A 101 -10.78 7.20 -1.66
N SER A 102 -9.50 7.51 -1.80
CA SER A 102 -9.04 8.75 -2.40
C SER A 102 -9.42 8.84 -3.88
N ASP A 103 -9.70 10.05 -4.37
CA ASP A 103 -9.82 10.31 -5.82
C ASP A 103 -8.46 10.15 -6.53
N GLU A 104 -7.37 10.15 -5.76
CA GLU A 104 -5.99 9.88 -6.17
C GLU A 104 -5.56 8.43 -5.78
N THR A 105 -6.52 7.50 -5.65
CA THR A 105 -6.24 6.10 -5.31
C THR A 105 -5.18 5.49 -6.25
N ILE A 106 -4.23 4.77 -5.66
CA ILE A 106 -3.12 4.14 -6.38
C ILE A 106 -3.41 2.66 -6.67
N SER A 107 -3.94 1.91 -5.71
CA SER A 107 -4.12 0.47 -5.88
C SER A 107 -5.17 -0.16 -4.96
N PHE A 108 -5.76 -1.25 -5.43
CA PHE A 108 -6.57 -2.19 -4.65
C PHE A 108 -5.95 -3.59 -4.76
N HIS A 109 -6.03 -4.37 -3.68
CA HIS A 109 -5.64 -5.78 -3.68
C HIS A 109 -6.83 -6.68 -4.04
N TYR A 110 -6.55 -7.94 -4.40
CA TYR A 110 -7.55 -8.95 -4.77
C TYR A 110 -8.47 -8.58 -5.95
N VAL A 111 -8.02 -7.68 -6.84
CA VAL A 111 -8.78 -7.27 -8.03
C VAL A 111 -8.74 -8.37 -9.10
N LYS A 112 -9.91 -8.82 -9.53
CA LYS A 112 -10.05 -9.86 -10.56
C LYS A 112 -9.64 -9.35 -11.94
N PRO A 113 -9.24 -10.24 -12.87
CA PRO A 113 -8.87 -9.83 -14.23
C PRO A 113 -9.93 -8.96 -14.93
N GLU A 114 -11.22 -9.30 -14.81
CA GLU A 114 -12.32 -8.56 -15.43
C GLU A 114 -12.48 -7.16 -14.83
N GLU A 115 -12.27 -7.02 -13.52
CA GLU A 115 -12.31 -5.75 -12.82
C GLU A 115 -11.14 -4.85 -13.26
N GLN A 116 -9.95 -5.43 -13.49
CA GLN A 116 -8.81 -4.68 -14.04
C GLN A 116 -9.12 -4.11 -15.44
N TYR A 117 -9.73 -4.90 -16.33
CA TYR A 117 -10.15 -4.41 -17.65
C TYR A 117 -11.24 -3.34 -17.56
N LEU A 118 -12.20 -3.49 -16.65
CA LEU A 118 -13.22 -2.49 -16.41
C LEU A 118 -12.61 -1.18 -15.89
N MET A 119 -11.68 -1.26 -14.93
CA MET A 119 -10.96 -0.10 -14.42
C MET A 119 -10.15 0.59 -15.52
N ASP A 120 -9.41 -0.16 -16.35
CA ASP A 120 -8.68 0.42 -17.50
C ASP A 120 -9.62 1.16 -18.46
N PHE A 121 -10.76 0.55 -18.79
CA PHE A 121 -11.76 1.17 -19.65
C PHE A 121 -12.31 2.46 -19.03
N LEU A 122 -12.71 2.43 -17.75
CA LEU A 122 -13.26 3.59 -17.05
C LEU A 122 -12.23 4.71 -16.82
N LEU A 123 -10.95 4.39 -16.64
CA LEU A 123 -9.91 5.39 -16.42
C LEU A 123 -9.40 6.02 -17.73
N TYR A 124 -9.22 5.20 -18.77
CA TYR A 124 -8.47 5.61 -19.97
C TYR A 124 -9.29 5.65 -21.26
N ARG A 125 -10.54 5.14 -21.27
CA ARG A 125 -11.35 5.03 -22.49
C ARG A 125 -12.67 5.80 -22.45
N THR A 126 -13.26 6.01 -21.28
CA THR A 126 -14.51 6.76 -21.13
C THR A 126 -14.30 8.27 -21.03
N HIS A 127 -13.15 8.71 -20.53
CA HIS A 127 -12.79 10.13 -20.56
C HIS A 127 -12.25 10.50 -21.95
N PRO A 128 -12.85 11.49 -22.65
CA PRO A 128 -12.23 12.02 -23.85
C PRO A 128 -10.86 12.54 -23.45
N LYS A 129 -9.80 12.03 -24.10
CA LYS A 129 -8.44 12.55 -23.89
C LYS A 129 -8.52 14.08 -24.00
N PRO A 130 -7.99 14.85 -23.04
CA PRO A 130 -7.91 16.28 -23.23
C PRO A 130 -7.23 16.50 -24.57
N ASN A 131 -7.90 17.23 -25.47
CA ASN A 131 -7.29 17.63 -26.74
C ASN A 131 -5.99 18.35 -26.35
N ILE A 132 -4.86 17.69 -26.60
CA ILE A 132 -3.57 18.34 -26.53
C ILE A 132 -3.54 19.19 -27.81
N ILE A 133 -4.04 20.42 -27.68
CA ILE A 133 -3.93 21.49 -28.67
C ILE A 133 -2.69 22.31 -28.31
#